data_AF-A0A128A212-F1
#
_entry.id   AF-A0A128A212-F1
#
_cell.length_a   1.000
_cell.length_b   1.000
_cell.length_c   1.000
_cell.angle_alpha   90.00
_cell.angle_beta   90.00
_cell.angle_gamma   90.00
#
_symmetry.space_group_name_H-M   'P 1'
#
loop_
_entity.id
_entity.type
_entity.pdbx_description
1 polymer ?
#
loop_
_entity_poly.entity_id
_entity_poly.type
_entity_poly.pdbx_seq_one_letter_code
_entity_poly.pdbx_strand_id
1 'polypeptide(L)'
;MKTLCLSKFSIFMIAILVIAFISFGIVVSSSPSSVSHQNERILFHTSFSDSDSYGYVKITDVKPNSAGIFMYPSSVPFDYRTNAYQTFMLIRLPETIGGDKNDTSSFRAYSALDPTSHCLMKYWPQSGRQRIEDPCISQPYRAIDGVSYDPGFTMIRAPTTGALPKLDLDVDSQGYLVVKTPTWTRDKNGVIGMGRDVSKDEILQSSKTLLTYCKDQIKWPELPFELQTGDVLIDVSCKSDQIRAVYTSIDDPYKSARIDMNFCNCTKTPHELGPWINSENGQFWNIKNTTIYVSGSALQTGENKFDPRYAEYDFRFTQNGYEIIFTDKRAFDDSAKEVLRIFFNDNDLSDLKRMQ
;
A
#
# COMPACT_ATOMS: atom_id res chain seq x y z
N MET A 1 -18.33 -17.35 49.72
CA MET A 1 -17.52 -16.35 48.98
C MET A 1 -17.28 -16.65 47.49
N LYS A 2 -17.87 -17.70 46.87
CA LYS A 2 -17.66 -18.00 45.44
C LYS A 2 -18.76 -17.48 44.49
N THR A 3 -19.91 -17.08 45.00
CA THR A 3 -21.08 -16.67 44.18
C THR A 3 -21.03 -15.22 43.70
N LEU A 4 -20.20 -14.37 44.31
CA LEU A 4 -20.14 -12.93 43.98
C LEU A 4 -19.27 -12.60 42.75
N CYS A 5 -18.36 -13.50 42.34
CA CYS A 5 -17.48 -13.27 41.18
C CYS A 5 -18.16 -13.53 39.82
N LEU A 6 -19.10 -14.49 39.75
CA LEU A 6 -19.80 -14.82 38.50
C LEU A 6 -20.76 -13.70 38.03
N SER A 7 -21.38 -12.98 38.96
CA SER A 7 -22.29 -11.87 38.65
C SER A 7 -21.58 -10.68 38.01
N LYS A 8 -20.38 -10.32 38.48
CA LYS A 8 -19.62 -9.18 37.95
C LYS A 8 -19.04 -9.45 36.56
N PHE A 9 -18.65 -10.70 36.28
CA PHE A 9 -18.15 -11.10 34.96
C PHE A 9 -19.24 -11.05 33.89
N SER A 10 -20.48 -11.43 34.25
CA SER A 10 -21.64 -11.38 33.35
C SER A 10 -22.05 -9.94 32.99
N ILE A 11 -22.09 -9.03 33.98
CA ILE A 11 -22.41 -7.62 33.73
C ILE A 11 -21.33 -6.95 32.85
N PHE A 12 -20.06 -7.27 33.07
CA PHE A 12 -18.96 -6.73 32.26
C PHE A 12 -19.01 -7.22 30.81
N MET A 13 -19.28 -8.52 30.58
CA MET A 13 -19.45 -9.07 29.22
C MET A 13 -20.67 -8.49 28.49
N ILE A 14 -21.79 -8.30 29.19
CA ILE A 14 -22.98 -7.67 28.61
C ILE A 14 -22.69 -6.22 28.25
N ALA A 15 -22.00 -5.46 29.10
CA ALA A 15 -21.62 -4.09 28.81
C ALA A 15 -20.69 -3.99 27.59
N ILE A 16 -19.70 -4.89 27.46
CA ILE A 16 -18.83 -4.96 26.29
C ILE A 16 -19.63 -5.26 25.02
N LEU A 17 -20.54 -6.23 25.06
CA LEU A 17 -21.38 -6.57 23.92
C LEU A 17 -22.29 -5.40 23.53
N VAL A 18 -22.91 -4.71 24.49
CA VAL A 18 -23.76 -3.54 24.23
C VAL A 18 -22.95 -2.40 23.60
N ILE A 19 -21.76 -2.11 24.11
CA ILE A 19 -20.88 -1.09 23.53
C ILE A 19 -20.47 -1.49 22.11
N ALA A 20 -20.11 -2.76 21.87
CA ALA A 20 -19.76 -3.27 20.55
C ALA A 20 -20.95 -3.21 19.56
N PHE A 21 -22.17 -3.51 20.02
CA PHE A 21 -23.38 -3.39 19.21
C PHE A 21 -23.73 -1.93 18.91
N ILE A 22 -23.54 -1.02 19.87
CA ILE A 22 -23.77 0.41 19.67
C ILE A 22 -22.74 0.97 18.69
N SER A 23 -21.45 0.65 18.86
CA SER A 23 -20.41 1.12 17.93
C SER A 23 -20.60 0.55 16.53
N PHE A 24 -20.87 -0.76 16.40
CA PHE A 24 -21.17 -1.36 15.09
C PHE A 24 -22.46 -0.79 14.47
N GLY A 25 -23.50 -0.59 15.27
CA GLY A 25 -24.76 0.03 14.84
C GLY A 25 -24.58 1.47 14.36
N ILE A 26 -23.73 2.27 15.03
CA ILE A 26 -23.37 3.61 14.58
C ILE A 26 -22.62 3.56 13.25
N VAL A 27 -21.66 2.65 13.08
CA VAL A 27 -20.91 2.54 11.81
C VAL A 27 -21.83 2.10 10.66
N VAL A 28 -22.68 1.10 10.87
CA VAL A 28 -23.66 0.64 9.85
C VAL A 28 -24.70 1.72 9.54
N SER A 29 -25.15 2.48 10.54
CA SER A 29 -26.12 3.57 10.33
C SER A 29 -25.48 4.85 9.76
N SER A 30 -24.17 5.01 9.90
CA SER A 30 -23.40 6.14 9.35
C SER A 30 -22.97 5.94 7.89
N SER A 31 -23.04 4.70 7.39
CA SER A 31 -22.98 4.46 5.95
C SER A 31 -24.21 5.12 5.30
N PRO A 32 -24.04 5.89 4.21
CA PRO A 32 -25.11 6.73 3.69
C PRO A 32 -26.37 5.90 3.40
N SER A 33 -27.41 6.12 4.22
CA SER A 33 -28.73 5.48 4.06
C SER A 33 -29.44 5.92 2.78
N SER A 34 -29.00 7.04 2.20
CA SER A 34 -29.40 7.55 0.89
C SER A 34 -28.43 7.04 -0.18
N VAL A 35 -28.51 5.76 -0.53
CA VAL A 35 -27.88 5.27 -1.76
C VAL A 35 -28.68 5.82 -2.92
N SER A 36 -28.05 6.52 -3.86
CA SER A 36 -28.73 6.89 -5.09
C SER A 36 -29.18 5.64 -5.84
N HIS A 37 -30.44 5.60 -6.24
CA HIS A 37 -30.99 4.49 -7.04
C HIS A 37 -30.63 4.58 -8.52
N GLN A 38 -29.87 5.60 -8.93
CA GLN A 38 -29.48 5.85 -10.31
C GLN A 38 -28.02 6.29 -10.39
N ASN A 39 -27.45 6.22 -11.59
CA ASN A 39 -26.13 6.77 -11.82
C ASN A 39 -26.16 8.28 -11.71
N GLU A 40 -25.23 8.87 -10.96
CA GLU A 40 -25.18 10.32 -10.73
C GLU A 40 -23.91 10.93 -11.30
N ARG A 41 -24.05 12.08 -11.97
CA ARG A 41 -22.89 12.86 -12.40
C ARG A 41 -22.12 13.37 -11.20
N ILE A 42 -20.79 13.31 -11.30
CA ILE A 42 -19.90 13.83 -10.27
C ILE A 42 -19.94 15.36 -10.29
N LEU A 43 -20.43 15.96 -9.20
CA LEU A 43 -20.38 17.39 -8.95
C LEU A 43 -19.11 17.73 -8.16
N PHE A 44 -18.17 18.43 -8.79
CA PHE A 44 -16.88 18.74 -8.18
C PHE A 44 -16.92 19.98 -7.30
N HIS A 45 -16.17 19.93 -6.19
CA HIS A 45 -16.15 21.01 -5.20
C HIS A 45 -14.78 21.64 -4.95
N THR A 46 -13.69 21.04 -5.44
CA THR A 46 -12.33 21.58 -5.29
C THR A 46 -11.67 21.67 -6.65
N SER A 47 -10.92 22.73 -6.93
CA SER A 47 -10.30 22.90 -8.23
C SER A 47 -9.05 22.01 -8.41
N PHE A 48 -8.83 21.48 -9.62
CA PHE A 48 -7.64 20.68 -10.00
C PHE A 48 -6.39 21.56 -10.22
N SER A 49 -6.59 22.87 -10.36
CA SER A 49 -5.60 23.96 -10.46
C SER A 49 -6.31 25.29 -10.18
N ASP A 50 -5.63 26.42 -9.97
CA ASP A 50 -6.26 27.71 -9.60
C ASP A 50 -7.31 28.28 -10.62
N SER A 51 -7.66 27.54 -11.69
CA SER A 51 -8.52 28.00 -12.79
C SER A 51 -9.75 27.14 -13.12
N ASP A 52 -10.05 26.04 -12.43
CA ASP A 52 -11.10 25.09 -12.88
C ASP A 52 -12.44 25.20 -12.13
N SER A 53 -13.52 25.03 -12.89
CA SER A 53 -14.92 25.37 -12.56
C SER A 53 -15.58 24.43 -11.54
N TYR A 54 -16.43 25.01 -10.68
CA TYR A 54 -17.45 24.28 -9.93
C TYR A 54 -18.52 23.72 -10.89
N GLY A 55 -18.82 22.43 -10.82
CA GLY A 55 -19.83 21.83 -11.68
C GLY A 55 -19.66 20.34 -11.95
N TYR A 56 -20.48 19.81 -12.86
CA TYR A 56 -20.36 18.43 -13.31
C TYR A 56 -19.11 18.24 -14.18
N VAL A 57 -18.36 17.17 -13.92
CA VAL A 57 -17.04 16.94 -14.53
C VAL A 57 -17.15 16.06 -15.76
N LYS A 58 -16.55 16.48 -16.88
CA LYS A 58 -16.30 15.60 -18.03
C LYS A 58 -14.96 14.90 -17.92
N ILE A 59 -14.85 13.79 -18.64
CA ILE A 59 -13.60 13.02 -18.67
C ILE A 59 -12.39 13.82 -19.15
N THR A 60 -12.61 14.81 -20.02
CA THR A 60 -11.58 15.68 -20.58
C THR A 60 -11.12 16.79 -19.64
N ASP A 61 -11.88 17.07 -18.58
CA ASP A 61 -11.67 18.25 -17.74
C ASP A 61 -10.58 18.01 -16.67
N VAL A 62 -10.29 16.74 -16.36
CA VAL A 62 -9.35 16.36 -15.31
C VAL A 62 -7.98 16.09 -15.91
N LYS A 63 -6.92 16.75 -15.42
CA LYS A 63 -5.55 16.52 -15.91
C LYS A 63 -4.98 15.20 -15.38
N PRO A 64 -4.15 14.47 -16.14
CA PRO A 64 -3.43 13.31 -15.59
C PRO A 64 -2.65 13.67 -14.32
N ASN A 65 -2.47 12.69 -13.42
CA ASN A 65 -1.79 12.87 -12.14
C ASN A 65 -2.39 14.01 -11.28
N SER A 66 -3.73 14.08 -11.21
CA SER A 66 -4.43 15.09 -10.42
C SER A 66 -5.60 14.48 -9.67
N ALA A 67 -6.07 15.19 -8.65
CA ALA A 67 -7.21 14.77 -7.86
C ALA A 67 -8.00 15.96 -7.32
N GLY A 68 -9.22 15.70 -6.91
CA GLY A 68 -10.02 16.61 -6.10
C GLY A 68 -11.19 15.90 -5.47
N ILE A 69 -12.06 16.65 -4.82
CA ILE A 69 -13.05 16.15 -3.88
C ILE A 69 -14.47 16.41 -4.39
N PHE A 70 -15.33 15.42 -4.20
CA PHE A 70 -16.76 15.51 -4.44
C PHE A 70 -17.55 14.83 -3.31
N MET A 71 -18.83 15.18 -3.19
CA MET A 71 -19.75 14.52 -2.26
C MET A 71 -20.55 13.43 -2.97
N TYR A 72 -20.81 12.31 -2.29
CA TYR A 72 -21.73 11.28 -2.78
C TYR A 72 -22.77 10.88 -1.72
N PRO A 73 -24.08 10.84 -2.07
CA PRO A 73 -24.66 11.27 -3.35
C PRO A 73 -24.50 12.78 -3.61
N SER A 74 -24.65 13.20 -4.87
CA SER A 74 -24.44 14.59 -5.31
C SER A 74 -25.41 15.59 -4.70
N SER A 75 -26.50 15.12 -4.09
CA SER A 75 -27.48 15.90 -3.33
C SER A 75 -26.94 16.41 -1.98
N VAL A 76 -25.82 15.87 -1.51
CA VAL A 76 -25.18 16.29 -0.25
C VAL A 76 -24.48 17.63 -0.49
N PRO A 77 -24.82 18.69 0.27
CA PRO A 77 -24.18 19.99 0.10
C PRO A 77 -22.71 19.93 0.53
N PHE A 78 -21.84 20.62 -0.20
CA PHE A 78 -20.45 20.81 0.19
C PHE A 78 -20.29 22.06 1.06
N ASP A 79 -19.99 21.87 2.34
CA ASP A 79 -19.65 22.93 3.29
C ASP A 79 -18.57 22.46 4.28
N TYR A 80 -18.04 23.36 5.11
CA TYR A 80 -16.99 23.04 6.10
C TYR A 80 -17.43 22.10 7.25
N ARG A 81 -18.72 21.70 7.29
CA ARG A 81 -19.30 20.74 8.23
C ARG A 81 -19.75 19.46 7.53
N THR A 82 -19.28 19.23 6.30
CA THR A 82 -19.71 18.07 5.52
C THR A 82 -19.42 16.75 6.21
N ASN A 83 -20.32 15.81 5.98
CA ASN A 83 -20.19 14.46 6.48
C ASN A 83 -18.96 13.77 5.83
N ALA A 84 -17.94 13.47 6.63
CA ALA A 84 -16.73 12.81 6.18
C ALA A 84 -17.01 11.46 5.50
N TYR A 85 -18.09 10.77 5.89
CA TYR A 85 -18.53 9.51 5.28
C TYR A 85 -19.11 9.66 3.86
N GLN A 86 -19.38 10.90 3.43
CA GLN A 86 -19.90 11.21 2.11
C GLN A 86 -18.86 11.94 1.23
N THR A 87 -17.62 12.07 1.73
CA THR A 87 -16.54 12.76 1.02
C THR A 87 -15.71 11.75 0.23
N PHE A 88 -15.54 12.00 -1.08
CA PHE A 88 -14.78 11.13 -1.99
C PHE A 88 -13.73 11.91 -2.76
N MET A 89 -12.62 11.24 -3.07
CA MET A 89 -11.57 11.72 -3.97
C MET A 89 -11.82 11.16 -5.35
N LEU A 90 -11.90 12.01 -6.38
CA LEU A 90 -11.75 11.61 -7.77
C LEU A 90 -10.28 11.84 -8.16
N ILE A 91 -9.61 10.78 -8.59
CA ILE A 91 -8.20 10.78 -8.96
C ILE A 91 -8.11 10.40 -10.43
N ARG A 92 -7.50 11.23 -11.27
CA ARG A 92 -7.00 10.78 -12.58
C ARG A 92 -5.56 10.33 -12.39
N LEU A 93 -5.31 9.07 -12.73
CA LEU A 93 -4.02 8.44 -12.52
C LEU A 93 -2.90 9.21 -13.27
N PRO A 94 -1.63 9.03 -12.87
CA PRO A 94 -0.50 9.41 -13.69
C PRO A 94 -0.52 8.72 -15.06
N GLU A 95 -0.01 9.40 -16.08
CA GLU A 95 0.17 8.83 -17.43
C GLU A 95 0.98 7.54 -17.38
N THR A 96 2.00 7.51 -16.52
CA THR A 96 2.87 6.34 -16.29
C THR A 96 2.14 5.09 -15.84
N ILE A 97 0.90 5.20 -15.36
CA ILE A 97 0.07 4.03 -15.00
C ILE A 97 -1.29 4.01 -15.72
N GLY A 98 -1.37 4.69 -16.87
CA GLY A 98 -2.52 4.64 -17.79
C GLY A 98 -3.55 5.76 -17.60
N GLY A 99 -3.16 6.89 -16.99
CA GLY A 99 -4.01 8.07 -16.79
C GLY A 99 -4.19 8.98 -18.02
N ASP A 100 -3.51 8.68 -19.12
CA ASP A 100 -3.55 9.39 -20.40
C ASP A 100 -4.78 9.02 -21.26
N LYS A 101 -5.46 7.90 -20.95
CA LYS A 101 -6.63 7.45 -21.69
C LYS A 101 -7.84 8.36 -21.44
N ASN A 102 -8.70 8.46 -22.45
CA ASN A 102 -9.97 9.19 -22.37
C ASN A 102 -11.14 8.24 -22.08
N ASP A 103 -10.95 7.34 -21.12
CA ASP A 103 -11.98 6.42 -20.62
C ASP A 103 -11.87 6.27 -19.10
N THR A 104 -12.84 5.60 -18.47
CA THR A 104 -12.89 5.45 -17.01
C THR A 104 -11.72 4.65 -16.43
N SER A 105 -10.93 3.94 -17.24
CA SER A 105 -9.75 3.21 -16.75
C SER A 105 -8.65 4.15 -16.25
N SER A 106 -8.66 5.42 -16.68
CA SER A 106 -7.76 6.48 -16.19
C SER A 106 -8.14 7.05 -14.81
N PHE A 107 -9.32 6.70 -14.28
CA PHE A 107 -9.89 7.34 -13.11
C PHE A 107 -10.10 6.36 -11.96
N ARG A 108 -10.00 6.88 -10.74
CA ARG A 108 -10.41 6.19 -9.52
C ARG A 108 -11.22 7.12 -8.64
N ALA A 109 -12.23 6.59 -7.99
CA ALA A 109 -13.01 7.31 -7.00
C ALA A 109 -12.98 6.54 -5.68
N TYR A 110 -12.34 7.09 -4.66
CA TYR A 110 -12.20 6.47 -3.33
C TYR A 110 -12.85 7.33 -2.26
N SER A 111 -13.32 6.70 -1.18
CA SER A 111 -13.64 7.45 0.03
C SER A 111 -12.42 8.25 0.48
N ALA A 112 -12.64 9.50 0.86
CA ALA A 112 -11.61 10.33 1.48
C ALA A 112 -11.41 9.97 2.95
N LEU A 113 -12.23 9.10 3.54
CA LEU A 113 -12.13 8.73 4.95
C LEU A 113 -11.24 7.49 5.14
N ASP A 114 -10.17 7.63 5.92
CA ASP A 114 -9.31 6.51 6.28
C ASP A 114 -10.09 5.46 7.08
N PRO A 115 -10.05 4.16 6.70
CA PRO A 115 -10.76 3.10 7.41
C PRO A 115 -10.32 2.84 8.86
N THR A 116 -9.14 3.32 9.28
CA THR A 116 -8.58 3.03 10.60
C THR A 116 -8.60 4.26 11.52
N SER A 117 -8.12 5.39 11.04
CA SER A 117 -8.00 6.62 11.81
C SER A 117 -9.25 7.50 11.69
N HIS A 118 -10.08 7.27 10.67
CA HIS A 118 -11.20 8.14 10.30
C HIS A 118 -10.79 9.59 10.04
N CYS A 119 -9.54 9.82 9.65
CA CYS A 119 -9.09 11.11 9.17
C CYS A 119 -9.33 11.24 7.67
N LEU A 120 -9.52 12.48 7.22
CA LEU A 120 -9.64 12.77 5.80
C LEU A 120 -8.26 12.70 5.13
N MET A 121 -8.13 11.75 4.22
CA MET A 121 -6.97 11.51 3.39
C MET A 121 -6.94 12.46 2.20
N LYS A 122 -5.77 12.56 1.57
CA LYS A 122 -5.64 13.21 0.27
C LYS A 122 -4.66 12.48 -0.65
N TYR A 123 -4.84 12.71 -1.94
CA TYR A 123 -3.87 12.30 -2.96
C TYR A 123 -2.72 13.30 -3.06
N TRP A 124 -1.51 12.78 -3.24
CA TRP A 124 -0.28 13.56 -3.39
C TRP A 124 0.33 13.36 -4.79
N PRO A 125 0.16 14.31 -5.72
CA PRO A 125 0.55 14.15 -7.13
C PRO A 125 2.06 14.33 -7.39
N GLN A 126 2.86 14.66 -6.37
CA GLN A 126 4.29 14.91 -6.55
C GLN A 126 5.00 13.65 -7.09
N SER A 127 5.89 13.85 -8.06
CA SER A 127 6.73 12.78 -8.61
C SER A 127 7.47 12.03 -7.49
N GLY A 128 7.48 10.70 -7.55
CA GLY A 128 8.04 9.84 -6.51
C GLY A 128 7.18 9.68 -5.24
N ARG A 129 6.00 10.31 -5.16
CA ARG A 129 5.01 10.12 -4.09
C ARG A 129 3.73 9.49 -4.64
N GLN A 130 3.05 10.17 -5.59
CA GLN A 130 1.91 9.68 -6.40
C GLN A 130 0.96 8.68 -5.71
N ARG A 131 0.60 8.95 -4.45
CA ARG A 131 -0.15 8.04 -3.58
C ARG A 131 -1.15 8.78 -2.73
N ILE A 132 -2.10 8.05 -2.16
CA ILE A 132 -3.05 8.57 -1.18
C ILE A 132 -2.42 8.39 0.21
N GLU A 133 -2.53 9.38 1.07
CA GLU A 133 -2.02 9.28 2.43
C GLU A 133 -3.00 9.82 3.46
N ASP A 134 -3.06 9.12 4.59
CA ASP A 134 -3.67 9.59 5.81
C ASP A 134 -2.73 10.52 6.60
N PRO A 135 -3.10 11.79 6.84
CA PRO A 135 -2.29 12.70 7.64
C PRO A 135 -2.18 12.31 9.12
N CYS A 136 -3.07 11.47 9.66
CA CYS A 136 -3.11 11.17 11.08
C CYS A 136 -2.15 10.07 11.50
N ILE A 137 -2.08 8.97 10.74
CA ILE A 137 -1.15 7.86 11.02
C ILE A 137 -0.15 7.61 9.89
N SER A 138 -0.07 8.52 8.90
CA SER A 138 0.85 8.42 7.75
C SER A 138 0.67 7.15 6.92
N GLN A 139 -0.53 6.59 6.91
CA GLN A 139 -0.86 5.36 6.19
C GLN A 139 -0.89 5.60 4.67
N PRO A 140 -0.05 4.93 3.87
CA PRO A 140 -0.07 5.08 2.43
C PRO A 140 -1.01 4.07 1.76
N TYR A 141 -1.72 4.53 0.73
CA TYR A 141 -2.55 3.71 -0.16
C TYR A 141 -2.17 3.93 -1.61
N ARG A 142 -2.16 2.85 -2.39
CA ARG A 142 -1.91 2.90 -3.82
C ARG A 142 -3.04 3.62 -4.55
N ALA A 143 -2.70 4.53 -5.45
CA ALA A 143 -3.70 5.21 -6.25
C ALA A 143 -4.41 4.29 -7.25
N ILE A 144 -3.76 3.21 -7.70
CA ILE A 144 -4.28 2.33 -8.77
C ILE A 144 -5.44 1.43 -8.31
N ASP A 145 -5.49 1.05 -7.04
CA ASP A 145 -6.49 0.11 -6.51
C ASP A 145 -6.95 0.39 -5.07
N GLY A 146 -6.35 1.39 -4.42
CA GLY A 146 -6.69 1.82 -3.06
C GLY A 146 -6.14 0.88 -1.99
N VAL A 147 -5.23 -0.04 -2.32
CA VAL A 147 -4.65 -1.00 -1.36
C VAL A 147 -3.60 -0.30 -0.50
N SER A 148 -3.67 -0.57 0.80
CA SER A 148 -2.64 -0.18 1.77
C SER A 148 -1.40 -1.08 1.62
N TYR A 149 -0.21 -0.50 1.69
CA TYR A 149 1.04 -1.25 1.46
C TYR A 149 2.13 -1.04 2.52
N ASP A 150 1.84 -0.28 3.57
CA ASP A 150 2.70 -0.15 4.75
C ASP A 150 1.84 -0.23 6.01
N PRO A 151 1.49 -1.45 6.46
CA PRO A 151 0.36 -1.65 7.36
C PRO A 151 0.60 -1.16 8.81
N GLY A 152 1.77 -0.56 9.10
CA GLY A 152 2.12 0.23 10.30
C GLY A 152 1.16 0.15 11.50
N PHE A 153 0.57 1.29 11.88
CA PHE A 153 -0.39 1.38 13.00
C PHE A 153 -1.77 0.78 12.68
N THR A 154 -2.11 0.60 11.40
CA THR A 154 -3.39 0.00 10.98
C THR A 154 -3.57 -1.44 11.50
N MET A 155 -2.47 -2.18 11.59
CA MET A 155 -2.43 -3.58 12.06
C MET A 155 -2.81 -3.80 13.53
N ILE A 156 -2.71 -2.79 14.39
CA ILE A 156 -3.05 -2.89 15.82
C ILE A 156 -4.56 -2.77 16.03
N ARG A 157 -5.28 -2.14 15.09
CA ARG A 157 -6.70 -1.79 15.24
C ARG A 157 -7.63 -2.61 14.36
N ALA A 158 -7.16 -3.11 13.22
CA ALA A 158 -7.88 -4.07 12.39
C ALA A 158 -6.88 -4.89 11.55
N PRO A 159 -7.12 -6.18 11.28
CA PRO A 159 -6.36 -6.93 10.29
C PRO A 159 -6.72 -6.38 8.90
N THR A 160 -6.16 -5.23 8.53
CA THR A 160 -6.43 -4.59 7.25
C THR A 160 -5.55 -5.20 6.17
N THR A 161 -6.03 -6.30 5.60
CA THR A 161 -5.87 -6.57 4.16
C THR A 161 -6.83 -5.70 3.33
N GLY A 162 -7.13 -4.49 3.82
CA GLY A 162 -8.22 -3.65 3.32
C GLY A 162 -7.73 -2.58 2.35
N ALA A 163 -8.47 -2.41 1.27
CA ALA A 163 -8.38 -1.23 0.41
C ALA A 163 -9.40 -0.17 0.81
N LEU A 164 -9.22 1.03 0.27
CA LEU A 164 -10.21 2.08 0.38
C LEU A 164 -11.55 1.66 -0.27
N PRO A 165 -12.68 2.01 0.33
CA PRO A 165 -13.97 1.92 -0.35
C PRO A 165 -13.92 2.74 -1.64
N LYS A 166 -14.51 2.20 -2.71
CA LYS A 166 -14.44 2.77 -4.05
C LYS A 166 -15.83 2.93 -4.67
N LEU A 167 -15.98 3.95 -5.51
CA LEU A 167 -17.11 4.13 -6.39
C LEU A 167 -16.71 3.70 -7.81
N ASP A 168 -17.55 2.86 -8.43
CA ASP A 168 -17.34 2.46 -9.81
C ASP A 168 -17.84 3.59 -10.74
N LEU A 169 -17.08 3.86 -11.80
CA LEU A 169 -17.32 5.00 -12.68
C LEU A 169 -17.84 4.55 -14.05
N ASP A 170 -18.63 5.42 -14.68
CA ASP A 170 -19.01 5.36 -16.09
C ASP A 170 -18.88 6.75 -16.74
N VAL A 171 -19.11 6.80 -18.05
CA VAL A 171 -19.25 8.05 -18.81
C VAL A 171 -20.63 8.06 -19.48
N ASP A 172 -21.38 9.13 -19.29
CA ASP A 172 -22.67 9.27 -19.97
C ASP A 172 -22.54 9.72 -21.44
N SER A 173 -23.66 9.77 -22.16
CA SER A 173 -23.69 10.15 -23.58
C SER A 173 -23.22 11.58 -23.87
N GLN A 174 -23.07 12.43 -22.85
CA GLN A 174 -22.59 13.80 -22.96
C GLN A 174 -21.12 13.95 -22.51
N GLY A 175 -20.46 12.84 -22.14
CA GLY A 175 -19.06 12.82 -21.72
C GLY A 175 -18.83 13.11 -20.23
N TYR A 176 -19.89 13.21 -19.42
CA TYR A 176 -19.76 13.43 -17.98
C TYR A 176 -19.41 12.14 -17.25
N LEU A 177 -18.52 12.26 -16.26
CA LEU A 177 -18.24 11.18 -15.33
C LEU A 177 -19.44 10.96 -14.42
N VAL A 178 -19.87 9.71 -14.31
CA VAL A 178 -20.97 9.30 -13.43
C VAL A 178 -20.52 8.20 -12.48
N VAL A 179 -21.06 8.22 -11.26
CA VAL A 179 -20.93 7.14 -10.28
C VAL A 179 -22.02 6.11 -10.56
N LYS A 180 -21.64 4.85 -10.67
CA LYS A 180 -22.59 3.71 -10.69
C LYS A 180 -23.15 3.49 -9.30
N THR A 181 -24.42 3.08 -9.22
CA THR A 181 -25.05 2.74 -7.93
C THR A 181 -24.20 1.74 -7.14
N PRO A 182 -23.65 2.13 -5.98
CA PRO A 182 -22.80 1.27 -5.17
C PRO A 182 -23.61 0.25 -4.38
N THR A 183 -23.03 -0.92 -4.13
CA THR A 183 -23.65 -1.99 -3.33
C THR A 183 -23.28 -1.89 -1.83
N TRP A 184 -22.19 -1.18 -1.51
CA TRP A 184 -21.68 -0.98 -0.13
C TRP A 184 -21.44 -2.27 0.68
N THR A 185 -20.99 -3.34 0.02
CA THR A 185 -20.49 -4.54 0.71
C THR A 185 -18.97 -4.57 0.67
N ARG A 186 -18.36 -5.22 1.67
CA ARG A 186 -16.89 -5.32 1.78
C ARG A 186 -16.24 -5.92 0.53
N ASP A 187 -16.86 -6.90 -0.10
CA ASP A 187 -16.36 -7.60 -1.29
C ASP A 187 -16.61 -6.85 -2.62
N LYS A 188 -17.34 -5.72 -2.60
CA LYS A 188 -17.69 -4.91 -3.78
C LYS A 188 -17.12 -3.50 -3.70
N ASN A 189 -17.91 -2.54 -3.25
CA ASN A 189 -17.49 -1.14 -3.14
C ASN A 189 -16.77 -0.84 -1.83
N GLY A 190 -16.81 -1.74 -0.85
CA GLY A 190 -16.37 -1.48 0.52
C GLY A 190 -17.47 -0.84 1.37
N VAL A 191 -17.20 -0.71 2.66
CA VAL A 191 -18.05 0.01 3.62
C VAL A 191 -17.28 1.23 4.11
N ILE A 192 -17.90 2.41 4.04
CA ILE A 192 -17.22 3.67 4.41
C ILE A 192 -16.81 3.62 5.89
N GLY A 193 -15.56 3.97 6.17
CA GLY A 193 -14.98 3.87 7.51
C GLY A 193 -14.66 2.45 7.98
N MET A 194 -14.82 1.42 7.14
CA MET A 194 -14.33 0.05 7.43
C MET A 194 -13.38 -0.48 6.35
N GLY A 195 -13.52 -0.04 5.10
CA GLY A 195 -12.68 -0.50 3.99
C GLY A 195 -13.37 -1.50 3.05
N ARG A 196 -12.57 -2.04 2.13
CA ARG A 196 -12.96 -3.01 1.10
C ARG A 196 -12.02 -4.21 1.12
N ASP A 197 -12.56 -5.41 0.95
CA ASP A 197 -11.79 -6.63 0.78
C ASP A 197 -11.27 -6.71 -0.66
N VAL A 198 -9.98 -7.02 -0.81
CA VAL A 198 -9.31 -7.15 -2.10
C VAL A 198 -8.71 -8.53 -2.19
N SER A 199 -8.94 -9.23 -3.30
CA SER A 199 -8.36 -10.55 -3.51
C SER A 199 -6.87 -10.45 -3.83
N LYS A 200 -6.12 -11.53 -3.53
CA LYS A 200 -4.72 -11.69 -3.96
C LYS A 200 -4.55 -11.42 -5.46
N ASP A 201 -5.47 -11.92 -6.28
CA ASP A 201 -5.43 -11.76 -7.73
C ASP A 201 -5.60 -10.31 -8.18
N GLU A 202 -6.48 -9.53 -7.54
CA GLU A 202 -6.66 -8.10 -7.84
C GLU A 202 -5.40 -7.31 -7.48
N ILE A 203 -4.76 -7.62 -6.33
CA ILE A 203 -3.49 -7.03 -5.92
C ILE A 203 -2.40 -7.35 -6.95
N LEU A 204 -2.24 -8.63 -7.30
CA LEU A 204 -1.24 -9.12 -8.25
C LEU A 204 -1.40 -8.49 -9.64
N GLN A 205 -2.63 -8.37 -10.13
CA GLN A 205 -2.90 -7.76 -11.43
C GLN A 205 -2.52 -6.27 -11.45
N SER A 206 -2.80 -5.56 -10.36
CA SER A 206 -2.41 -4.15 -10.20
C SER A 206 -0.90 -4.00 -10.06
N SER A 207 -0.24 -4.88 -9.28
CA SER A 207 1.22 -4.90 -9.13
C SER A 207 1.94 -5.24 -10.43
N LYS A 208 1.38 -6.15 -11.24
CA LYS A 208 1.88 -6.43 -12.60
C LYS A 208 1.82 -5.21 -13.49
N THR A 209 0.74 -4.44 -13.40
CA THR A 209 0.58 -3.18 -14.12
C THR A 209 1.68 -2.20 -13.70
N LEU A 210 1.87 -1.97 -12.40
CA LEU A 210 2.93 -1.10 -11.86
C LEU A 210 4.33 -1.54 -12.31
N LEU A 211 4.66 -2.83 -12.19
CA LEU A 211 5.97 -3.34 -12.55
C LEU A 211 6.25 -3.25 -14.05
N THR A 212 5.24 -3.54 -14.89
CA THR A 212 5.37 -3.43 -16.36
C THR A 212 5.76 -2.01 -16.75
N TYR A 213 5.11 -1.00 -16.17
CA TYR A 213 5.45 0.39 -16.42
C TYR A 213 6.85 0.76 -15.94
N CYS A 214 7.32 0.21 -14.82
CA CYS A 214 8.71 0.43 -14.38
C CYS A 214 9.74 -0.24 -15.30
N LYS A 215 9.43 -1.40 -15.91
CA LYS A 215 10.34 -2.09 -16.86
C LYS A 215 10.61 -1.26 -18.12
N ASP A 216 9.63 -0.50 -18.60
CA ASP A 216 9.78 0.31 -19.82
C ASP A 216 10.79 1.46 -19.65
N GLN A 217 11.15 1.82 -18.42
CA GLN A 217 12.05 2.94 -18.13
C GLN A 217 13.52 2.51 -18.09
N ILE A 218 13.83 1.31 -17.62
CA ILE A 218 15.21 0.87 -17.29
C ILE A 218 15.31 -0.67 -17.34
N LYS A 219 16.47 -1.19 -17.75
CA LYS A 219 16.76 -2.64 -17.75
C LYS A 219 17.24 -3.13 -16.38
N TRP A 220 16.33 -3.69 -15.58
CA TRP A 220 16.62 -4.31 -14.28
C TRP A 220 16.50 -5.85 -14.33
N PRO A 221 17.05 -6.59 -13.35
CA PRO A 221 16.70 -8.00 -13.14
C PRO A 221 15.18 -8.18 -13.02
N GLU A 222 14.66 -9.31 -13.51
CA GLU A 222 13.24 -9.60 -13.38
C GLU A 222 12.86 -9.82 -11.91
N LEU A 223 12.03 -8.94 -11.37
CA LEU A 223 11.47 -9.10 -10.03
C LEU A 223 10.27 -10.06 -10.08
N PRO A 224 10.19 -11.04 -9.15
CA PRO A 224 9.05 -11.93 -9.07
C PRO A 224 7.81 -11.16 -8.58
N PHE A 225 6.62 -11.61 -8.95
CA PHE A 225 5.36 -11.11 -8.36
C PHE A 225 5.04 -11.76 -7.01
N GLU A 226 5.64 -12.91 -6.76
CA GLU A 226 5.48 -13.67 -5.53
C GLU A 226 6.82 -14.29 -5.11
N LEU A 227 7.16 -14.15 -3.84
CA LEU A 227 8.33 -14.79 -3.24
C LEU A 227 8.03 -16.26 -2.94
N GLN A 228 9.05 -17.09 -2.75
CA GLN A 228 8.83 -18.51 -2.41
C GLN A 228 8.06 -18.67 -1.08
N THR A 229 8.18 -17.68 -0.20
CA THR A 229 7.48 -17.58 1.08
C THR A 229 5.97 -17.34 0.94
N GLY A 230 5.47 -17.10 -0.29
CA GLY A 230 4.08 -16.78 -0.59
C GLY A 230 3.77 -15.28 -0.53
N ASP A 231 4.76 -14.44 -0.23
CA ASP A 231 4.57 -12.99 -0.17
C ASP A 231 4.31 -12.41 -1.54
N VAL A 232 3.39 -11.47 -1.57
CA VAL A 232 2.90 -10.87 -2.80
C VAL A 232 3.54 -9.51 -2.95
N LEU A 233 3.97 -9.18 -4.18
CA LEU A 233 4.41 -7.84 -4.52
C LEU A 233 3.24 -6.88 -4.32
N ILE A 234 3.29 -6.04 -3.29
CA ILE A 234 2.23 -5.07 -2.96
C ILE A 234 2.57 -3.67 -3.46
N ASP A 235 3.83 -3.25 -3.50
CA ASP A 235 4.17 -1.92 -4.04
C ASP A 235 5.42 -1.96 -4.90
N VAL A 236 5.44 -1.10 -5.92
CA VAL A 236 6.60 -0.84 -6.75
C VAL A 236 6.68 0.65 -6.98
N SER A 237 7.81 1.24 -6.61
CA SER A 237 8.15 2.61 -6.98
C SER A 237 9.43 2.59 -7.82
N CYS A 238 9.43 3.36 -8.89
CA CYS A 238 10.59 3.51 -9.76
C CYS A 238 10.88 4.98 -10.03
N LYS A 239 12.17 5.29 -10.08
CA LYS A 239 12.76 6.55 -10.55
C LYS A 239 13.74 6.21 -11.67
N SER A 240 14.34 7.22 -12.29
CA SER A 240 15.28 7.08 -13.41
C SER A 240 16.48 6.17 -13.16
N ASP A 241 16.82 5.90 -11.90
CA ASP A 241 17.99 5.16 -11.45
C ASP A 241 17.73 4.28 -10.22
N GLN A 242 16.47 4.15 -9.80
CA GLN A 242 16.11 3.42 -8.58
C GLN A 242 14.81 2.65 -8.78
N ILE A 243 14.75 1.42 -8.29
CA ILE A 243 13.50 0.68 -8.08
C ILE A 243 13.43 0.22 -6.63
N ARG A 244 12.24 0.30 -6.06
CA ARG A 244 11.88 -0.28 -4.78
C ARG A 244 10.64 -1.13 -4.96
N ALA A 245 10.75 -2.40 -4.61
CA ALA A 245 9.65 -3.36 -4.57
C ALA A 245 9.40 -3.80 -3.14
N VAL A 246 8.13 -3.81 -2.73
CA VAL A 246 7.68 -4.22 -1.39
C VAL A 246 6.80 -5.45 -1.52
N TYR A 247 7.18 -6.50 -0.79
CA TYR A 247 6.49 -7.76 -0.68
C TYR A 247 5.89 -7.89 0.71
N THR A 248 4.67 -8.42 0.81
CA THR A 248 4.00 -8.57 2.10
C THR A 248 3.24 -9.88 2.13
N SER A 249 3.34 -10.59 3.26
CA SER A 249 2.52 -11.77 3.49
C SER A 249 1.07 -11.37 3.69
N ILE A 250 0.16 -12.04 3.00
CA ILE A 250 -1.29 -11.84 3.17
C ILE A 250 -1.74 -12.34 4.55
N ASP A 251 -1.12 -13.41 5.04
CA ASP A 251 -1.49 -14.06 6.29
C ASP A 251 -0.85 -13.39 7.51
N ASP A 252 0.32 -12.77 7.34
CA ASP A 252 1.09 -12.14 8.41
C ASP A 252 1.78 -10.86 7.92
N PRO A 253 1.09 -9.71 7.88
CA PRO A 253 1.64 -8.51 7.26
C PRO A 253 2.80 -7.89 8.06
N TYR A 254 3.13 -8.42 9.24
CA TYR A 254 4.38 -8.10 9.95
C TYR A 254 5.60 -8.69 9.23
N LYS A 255 5.40 -9.75 8.44
CA LYS A 255 6.40 -10.31 7.55
C LYS A 255 6.30 -9.63 6.21
N SER A 256 7.28 -8.78 5.96
CA SER A 256 7.48 -8.13 4.69
C SER A 256 8.92 -8.26 4.26
N ALA A 257 9.12 -8.30 2.95
CA ALA A 257 10.41 -8.17 2.33
C ALA A 257 10.43 -6.94 1.43
N ARG A 258 11.59 -6.34 1.25
CA ARG A 258 11.80 -5.18 0.40
C ARG A 258 13.03 -5.40 -0.45
N ILE A 259 12.93 -5.06 -1.72
CA ILE A 259 14.04 -5.05 -2.66
C ILE A 259 14.24 -3.61 -3.09
N ASP A 260 15.33 -2.99 -2.67
CA ASP A 260 15.81 -1.74 -3.23
C ASP A 260 16.94 -2.04 -4.21
N MET A 261 16.88 -1.45 -5.40
CA MET A 261 17.97 -1.50 -6.35
C MET A 261 18.27 -0.08 -6.82
N ASN A 262 19.54 0.30 -6.78
CA ASN A 262 20.02 1.60 -7.22
C ASN A 262 21.05 1.40 -8.32
N PHE A 263 20.87 2.04 -9.47
CA PHE A 263 21.86 2.05 -10.53
C PHE A 263 23.05 2.89 -10.08
N CYS A 264 24.21 2.26 -9.89
CA CYS A 264 25.44 2.97 -9.54
C CYS A 264 26.54 2.87 -10.60
N ASN A 265 26.30 2.14 -11.70
CA ASN A 265 27.36 1.71 -12.63
C ASN A 265 28.58 1.14 -11.88
N CYS A 266 28.30 0.50 -10.75
CA CYS A 266 29.26 0.02 -9.79
C CYS A 266 29.75 -1.34 -10.26
N THR A 267 31.05 -1.41 -10.54
CA THR A 267 31.80 -2.67 -10.74
C THR A 267 32.49 -3.13 -9.45
N LYS A 268 32.39 -2.30 -8.41
CA LYS A 268 33.08 -2.44 -7.13
C LYS A 268 32.36 -3.38 -6.18
N THR A 269 33.13 -4.08 -5.37
CA THR A 269 32.61 -5.01 -4.34
C THR A 269 32.03 -4.22 -3.14
N PRO A 270 31.15 -4.81 -2.31
CA PRO A 270 30.55 -4.10 -1.17
C PRO A 270 31.56 -3.43 -0.24
N HIS A 271 32.76 -4.00 -0.06
CA HIS A 271 33.87 -3.42 0.70
C HIS A 271 34.30 -2.02 0.24
N GLU A 272 34.01 -1.67 -1.00
CA GLU A 272 34.39 -0.41 -1.63
C GLU A 272 33.21 0.58 -1.71
N LEU A 273 32.00 0.21 -1.24
CA LEU A 273 30.79 1.04 -1.25
C LEU A 273 30.73 2.07 -0.10
N GLY A 274 31.82 2.25 0.65
CA GLY A 274 32.00 3.39 1.56
C GLY A 274 31.63 3.14 3.03
N PRO A 275 31.51 4.21 3.85
CA PRO A 275 31.49 4.17 5.32
C PRO A 275 30.22 3.57 5.97
N TRP A 276 29.32 2.99 5.18
CA TRP A 276 28.03 2.46 5.65
C TRP A 276 28.11 0.99 6.12
N ILE A 277 29.27 0.34 5.99
CA ILE A 277 29.57 -1.01 6.49
C ILE A 277 29.97 -0.98 7.99
N ASN A 278 29.28 -0.16 8.78
CA ASN A 278 29.63 0.12 10.18
C ASN A 278 28.58 -0.40 11.17
N SER A 279 27.71 -1.34 10.78
CA SER A 279 26.97 -2.08 11.80
C SER A 279 27.96 -3.01 12.49
N GLU A 280 28.18 -2.83 13.80
CA GLU A 280 29.15 -3.58 14.62
C GLU A 280 29.05 -5.12 14.47
N ASN A 281 27.94 -5.63 13.92
CA ASN A 281 27.63 -7.04 13.76
C ASN A 281 27.45 -7.49 12.30
N GLY A 282 27.84 -6.67 11.32
CA GLY A 282 27.75 -7.01 9.91
C GLY A 282 28.66 -8.20 9.56
N GLN A 283 28.23 -9.02 8.61
CA GLN A 283 28.94 -10.23 8.20
C GLN A 283 29.13 -10.24 6.69
N PHE A 284 30.31 -10.63 6.23
CA PHE A 284 30.57 -10.85 4.81
C PHE A 284 30.35 -12.32 4.47
N TRP A 285 29.64 -12.55 3.38
CA TRP A 285 29.36 -13.86 2.81
C TRP A 285 29.73 -13.86 1.34
N ASN A 286 30.16 -15.00 0.81
CA ASN A 286 30.47 -15.17 -0.59
C ASN A 286 29.54 -16.19 -1.22
N ILE A 287 29.08 -15.87 -2.43
CA ILE A 287 28.49 -16.82 -3.36
C ILE A 287 29.14 -16.62 -4.73
N LYS A 288 29.68 -17.71 -5.30
CA LYS A 288 30.41 -17.67 -6.58
C LYS A 288 31.48 -16.56 -6.53
N ASN A 289 31.39 -15.56 -7.40
CA ASN A 289 32.30 -14.42 -7.45
C ASN A 289 31.70 -13.14 -6.85
N THR A 290 30.61 -13.23 -6.09
CA THR A 290 29.91 -12.09 -5.49
C THR A 290 30.03 -12.14 -3.98
N THR A 291 30.47 -11.02 -3.40
CA THR A 291 30.42 -10.81 -1.96
C THR A 291 29.07 -10.16 -1.61
N ILE A 292 28.43 -10.70 -0.58
CA ILE A 292 27.20 -10.21 0.03
C ILE A 292 27.56 -9.71 1.43
N TYR A 293 27.22 -8.47 1.72
CA TYR A 293 27.26 -7.93 3.07
C TYR A 293 25.90 -8.13 3.73
N VAL A 294 25.87 -8.90 4.81
CA VAL A 294 24.67 -9.16 5.60
C VAL A 294 24.71 -8.31 6.87
N SER A 295 23.69 -7.48 7.07
CA SER A 295 23.52 -6.64 8.27
C SER A 295 22.08 -6.67 8.76
N GLY A 296 21.70 -5.70 9.60
CA GLY A 296 20.33 -5.52 10.08
C GLY A 296 20.19 -5.69 11.60
N SER A 297 19.01 -5.35 12.12
CA SER A 297 18.72 -5.41 13.55
C SER A 297 18.71 -6.86 14.08
N ALA A 298 18.52 -7.85 13.22
CA ALA A 298 18.56 -9.27 13.59
C ALA A 298 19.95 -9.76 14.03
N LEU A 299 21.02 -9.06 13.63
CA LEU A 299 22.39 -9.37 14.05
C LEU A 299 22.83 -8.63 15.31
N GLN A 300 21.99 -7.74 15.87
CA GLN A 300 22.33 -7.01 17.08
C GLN A 300 22.36 -7.93 18.30
N THR A 301 23.38 -7.77 19.14
CA THR A 301 23.59 -8.55 20.36
C THR A 301 23.64 -7.66 21.60
N GLY A 302 23.57 -8.26 22.79
CA GLY A 302 23.66 -7.54 24.06
C GLY A 302 22.46 -6.65 24.35
N GLU A 303 22.71 -5.48 24.94
CA GLU A 303 21.68 -4.51 25.36
C GLU A 303 20.91 -3.88 24.18
N ASN A 304 21.48 -3.95 22.97
CA ASN A 304 20.87 -3.44 21.75
C ASN A 304 20.05 -4.51 21.00
N LYS A 305 19.83 -5.70 21.58
CA LYS A 305 19.09 -6.78 20.92
C LYS A 305 17.65 -6.36 20.64
N PHE A 306 17.28 -6.32 19.36
CA PHE A 306 15.91 -6.08 18.93
C PHE A 306 14.99 -7.27 19.27
N ASP A 307 13.71 -6.98 19.49
CA ASP A 307 12.69 -8.03 19.57
C ASP A 307 12.72 -8.83 18.26
N PRO A 308 12.87 -10.18 18.30
CA PRO A 308 12.94 -11.00 17.10
C PRO A 308 11.75 -10.85 16.16
N ARG A 309 10.59 -10.38 16.65
CA ARG A 309 9.38 -10.12 15.85
C ARG A 309 9.52 -8.91 14.92
N TYR A 310 10.42 -7.99 15.23
CA TYR A 310 10.67 -6.76 14.46
C TYR A 310 12.10 -6.72 13.91
N ALA A 311 12.87 -7.79 14.11
CA ALA A 311 14.22 -7.90 13.64
C ALA A 311 14.23 -8.10 12.11
N GLU A 312 15.16 -7.45 11.42
CA GLU A 312 15.33 -7.55 9.97
C GLU A 312 16.77 -7.91 9.61
N TYR A 313 16.90 -8.65 8.51
CA TYR A 313 18.15 -8.91 7.82
C TYR A 313 18.23 -8.06 6.55
N ASP A 314 19.38 -7.45 6.32
CA ASP A 314 19.70 -6.73 5.09
C ASP A 314 20.79 -7.49 4.33
N PHE A 315 20.51 -7.93 3.12
CA PHE A 315 21.48 -8.54 2.21
C PHE A 315 21.84 -7.52 1.13
N ARG A 316 23.07 -7.01 1.17
CA ARG A 316 23.56 -5.99 0.25
C ARG A 316 24.66 -6.53 -0.64
N PHE A 317 24.54 -6.34 -1.95
CA PHE A 317 25.53 -6.76 -2.94
C PHE A 317 25.41 -5.94 -4.22
N THR A 318 26.37 -6.11 -5.12
CA THR A 318 26.36 -5.47 -6.44
C THR A 318 26.18 -6.50 -7.54
N GLN A 319 25.31 -6.22 -8.51
CA GLN A 319 25.12 -7.09 -9.67
C GLN A 319 24.74 -6.27 -10.89
N ASN A 320 25.41 -6.51 -12.02
CA ASN A 320 25.10 -5.88 -13.31
C ASN A 320 25.05 -4.33 -13.28
N GLY A 321 25.91 -3.70 -12.48
CA GLY A 321 25.97 -2.24 -12.34
C GLY A 321 24.98 -1.62 -11.33
N TYR A 322 24.26 -2.46 -10.59
CA TYR A 322 23.32 -2.06 -9.54
C TYR A 322 23.83 -2.42 -8.15
N GLU A 323 23.59 -1.54 -7.17
CA GLU A 323 23.57 -1.90 -5.75
C GLU A 323 22.17 -2.47 -5.46
N ILE A 324 22.13 -3.67 -4.87
CA ILE A 324 20.90 -4.36 -4.51
C ILE A 324 20.90 -4.53 -2.98
N ILE A 325 19.78 -4.17 -2.37
CA ILE A 325 19.51 -4.35 -0.94
C ILE A 325 18.22 -5.15 -0.83
N PHE A 326 18.31 -6.36 -0.29
CA PHE A 326 17.16 -7.17 0.08
C PHE A 326 17.00 -7.13 1.59
N THR A 327 15.93 -6.48 2.07
CA THR A 327 15.57 -6.43 3.49
C THR A 327 14.43 -7.41 3.75
N ASP A 328 14.54 -8.29 4.75
CA ASP A 328 13.45 -9.20 5.13
C ASP A 328 13.38 -9.37 6.66
N LYS A 329 12.17 -9.45 7.19
CA LYS A 329 11.87 -9.63 8.62
C LYS A 329 11.77 -11.10 9.04
N ARG A 330 12.14 -12.03 8.15
CA ARG A 330 12.15 -13.46 8.41
C ARG A 330 13.45 -13.95 9.03
N ALA A 331 13.49 -15.26 9.31
CA ALA A 331 14.72 -15.94 9.67
C ALA A 331 15.77 -15.81 8.55
N PHE A 332 17.05 -15.88 8.95
CA PHE A 332 18.18 -15.75 8.03
C PHE A 332 18.09 -16.75 6.86
N ASP A 333 17.84 -18.03 7.15
CA ASP A 333 17.82 -19.10 6.14
C ASP A 333 16.76 -18.87 5.06
N ASP A 334 15.56 -18.41 5.45
CA ASP A 334 14.47 -18.13 4.51
C ASP A 334 14.82 -16.92 3.64
N SER A 335 15.34 -15.86 4.27
CA SER A 335 15.73 -14.62 3.59
C SER A 335 16.89 -14.85 2.62
N ALA A 336 17.89 -15.62 3.04
CA ALA A 336 19.06 -15.97 2.24
C ALA A 336 18.67 -16.82 1.04
N LYS A 337 17.82 -17.85 1.20
CA LYS A 337 17.30 -18.65 0.07
C LYS A 337 16.60 -17.77 -0.97
N GLU A 338 15.82 -16.79 -0.53
CA GLU A 338 15.12 -15.89 -1.44
C GLU A 338 16.11 -15.02 -2.23
N VAL A 339 17.16 -14.49 -1.59
CA VAL A 339 18.24 -13.77 -2.26
C VAL A 339 18.95 -14.65 -3.29
N LEU A 340 19.31 -15.89 -2.91
CA LEU A 340 19.94 -16.86 -3.80
C LEU A 340 19.09 -17.13 -5.04
N ARG A 341 17.78 -17.31 -4.83
CA ARG A 341 16.83 -17.66 -5.88
C ARG A 341 16.65 -16.54 -6.88
N ILE A 342 16.39 -15.33 -6.38
CA ILE A 342 16.08 -14.17 -7.23
C ILE A 342 17.32 -13.73 -8.01
N PHE A 343 18.49 -13.72 -7.37
CA PHE A 343 19.65 -13.01 -7.90
C PHE A 343 20.75 -13.92 -8.45
N PHE A 344 20.83 -15.16 -7.97
CA PHE A 344 21.94 -16.07 -8.29
C PHE A 344 21.49 -17.33 -9.05
N ASN A 345 20.19 -17.45 -9.35
CA ASN A 345 19.56 -18.67 -9.89
C ASN A 345 19.97 -19.91 -9.10
N ASP A 346 20.01 -19.76 -7.78
CA ASP A 346 20.54 -20.74 -6.84
C ASP A 346 19.57 -20.91 -5.67
N ASN A 347 19.50 -22.09 -5.07
CA ASN A 347 18.59 -22.32 -3.94
C ASN A 347 19.30 -23.01 -2.75
N ASP A 348 20.58 -23.36 -2.90
CA ASP A 348 21.30 -24.07 -1.86
C ASP A 348 22.07 -23.10 -0.96
N LEU A 349 21.67 -23.06 0.32
CA LEU A 349 22.40 -22.30 1.33
C LEU A 349 23.84 -22.76 1.49
N SER A 350 24.17 -24.00 1.11
CA SER A 350 25.53 -24.53 1.18
C SER A 350 26.52 -23.78 0.27
N ASP A 351 26.01 -23.11 -0.77
CA ASP A 351 26.80 -22.27 -1.66
C ASP A 351 27.13 -20.90 -1.08
N LEU A 352 26.43 -20.49 -0.01
CA LEU A 352 26.66 -19.24 0.70
C LEU A 352 27.69 -19.46 1.83
N LYS A 353 28.91 -18.96 1.63
CA LYS A 353 30.04 -19.17 2.55
C LYS A 353 30.37 -17.91 3.32
N ARG A 354 30.26 -17.97 4.65
CA ARG A 354 30.69 -16.88 5.51
C ARG A 354 32.20 -16.66 5.39
N MET A 355 32.61 -15.41 5.18
CA MET A 355 34.00 -15.00 5.25
C MET A 355 34.42 -14.91 6.72
N GLN A 356 35.60 -15.43 7.03
CA GLN A 356 36.17 -15.38 8.38
C GLN A 356 36.74 -14.01 8.69
#